data_AF-A0A358Y493-F1
#
_entry.id   AF-A0A358Y493-F1
#
_cell.length_a   1.000
_cell.length_b   1.000
_cell.length_c   1.000
_cell.angle_alpha   90.00
_cell.angle_beta   90.00
_cell.angle_gamma   90.00
#
_symmetry.space_group_name_H-M   'P 1'
#
loop_
_entity.id
_entity.type
_entity.pdbx_description
1 polymer ?
#
loop_
_entity_poly.entity_id
_entity_poly.type
_entity_poly.pdbx_seq_one_letter_code
_entity_poly.pdbx_strand_id
1 'polypeptide(L)' 'MRFSKEIKAAVVAILAIVLLVLGINFLKGNSIFGGDREFYAYFPNSGQLTVSSNVTLNGVTVGKV' A
#
# COMPACT_ATOMS: atom_id res chain seq x y z
N MET A 1 13.80 32.68 19.14
CA MET A 1 13.27 32.74 17.76
C MET A 1 11.86 32.17 17.76
N ARG A 2 10.83 32.97 17.47
CA ARG A 2 9.44 32.50 17.38
C ARG A 2 9.33 31.68 16.09
N PHE A 3 9.02 30.39 16.18
CA PHE A 3 8.60 29.62 15.00
C PHE A 3 7.47 30.38 14.32
N SER A 4 7.73 30.91 13.13
CA SER A 4 6.75 31.70 12.41
C SER A 4 5.57 30.82 12.01
N LYS A 5 4.41 31.44 11.80
CA LYS A 5 3.20 30.73 11.37
C LYS A 5 3.43 30.01 10.02
N GLU A 6 4.32 30.54 9.18
CA GLU A 6 4.68 29.92 7.89
C GLU A 6 5.39 28.57 8.08
N ILE A 7 6.34 28.46 9.02
CA ILE A 7 7.08 27.20 9.25
C ILE A 7 6.14 26.09 9.73
N LYS A 8 5.17 26.42 10.59
CA LYS A 8 4.17 25.45 11.05
C LYS A 8 3.28 24.98 9.90
N ALA A 9 2.84 25.90 9.04
CA ALA A 9 2.05 25.55 7.87
C ALA A 9 2.82 24.65 6.89
N ALA A 10 4.10 24.94 6.65
CA ALA A 10 4.95 24.11 5.80
C ALA A 10 5.12 22.68 6.34
N VAL A 11 5.34 22.52 7.65
CA VAL A 11 5.46 21.19 8.28
C VAL A 11 4.16 20.40 8.16
N VAL A 12 3.00 21.03 8.37
CA VAL A 12 1.69 20.37 8.23
C VAL A 12 1.45 19.93 6.78
N ALA A 13 1.80 20.76 5.80
CA ALA A 13 1.67 20.42 4.39
C ALA A 13 2.53 19.21 4.01
N ILE A 14 3.79 19.16 4.46
CA ILE A 14 4.69 18.02 4.22
C ILE A 14 4.13 16.75 4.87
N LEU A 15 3.66 16.84 6.13
CA LEU A 15 3.03 15.72 6.84
C LEU A 15 1.82 15.18 6.09
N ALA A 16 0.96 16.06 5.56
CA ALA A 16 -0.21 15.66 4.79
C ALA A 16 0.17 14.90 3.51
N ILE A 17 1.21 15.35 2.79
CA ILE A 17 1.71 14.68 1.58
C ILE A 17 2.26 13.30 1.94
N VAL A 18 3.07 13.20 3.00
CA VAL A 18 3.63 11.93 3.45
C VAL A 18 2.51 10.95 3.83
N LEU A 19 1.53 11.39 4.61
CA LEU A 19 0.37 10.57 4.99
C LEU A 19 -0.44 10.13 3.77
N LEU A 20 -0.61 10.99 2.77
CA LEU A 20 -1.34 10.65 1.55
C LEU A 20 -0.62 9.57 0.75
N VAL A 21 0.70 9.69 0.56
CA VAL A 21 1.51 8.68 -0.14
C VAL A 21 1.48 7.35 0.62
N LEU A 22 1.65 7.37 1.94
CA LEU A 22 1.59 6.17 2.76
C LEU A 22 0.19 5.53 2.72
N GLY A 23 -0.87 6.34 2.80
CA GLY A 23 -2.25 5.89 2.76
C GLY A 23 -2.62 5.24 1.42
N ILE A 24 -2.21 5.83 0.30
CA ILE A 24 -2.45 5.26 -1.04
C ILE A 24 -1.73 3.91 -1.18
N ASN A 25 -0.47 3.80 -0.75
CA ASN A 25 0.28 2.55 -0.82
C ASN A 25 -0.31 1.48 0.12
N PHE A 26 -0.78 1.87 1.31
CA PHE A 26 -1.48 0.98 2.23
C PHE A 26 -2.79 0.43 1.64
N LEU A 27 -3.61 1.29 1.01
CA LEU A 27 -4.87 0.87 0.37
C LEU A 27 -4.63 -0.07 -0.82
N LYS A 28 -3.52 0.10 -1.54
CA LYS A 28 -3.09 -0.82 -2.60
C LYS A 28 -2.60 -2.17 -2.05
N GLY A 29 -2.37 -2.27 -0.75
CA GLY A 29 -1.86 -3.49 -0.12
C GLY A 29 -0.37 -3.71 -0.33
N ASN A 30 0.38 -2.68 -0.74
CA ASN A 30 1.85 -2.74 -0.76
C ASN A 30 2.37 -2.77 0.68
N SER A 31 3.27 -3.70 1.03
CA SER A 31 3.92 -3.65 2.34
C SER A 31 4.90 -2.49 2.41
N ILE A 32 4.47 -1.45 3.13
CA ILE A 32 5.27 -0.26 3.42
C ILE A 32 6.48 -0.56 4.33
N PHE A 33 6.45 -1.69 5.04
CA PHE A 33 7.51 -2.13 5.96
C PHE A 33 8.32 -3.32 5.42
N GLY A 34 8.09 -3.73 4.16
CA GLY A 34 8.73 -4.89 3.54
C GLY A 34 8.28 -6.23 4.13
N GLY A 35 8.91 -7.32 3.67
CA GLY A 35 8.60 -8.69 4.10
C GLY A 35 7.72 -9.48 3.13
N ASP A 36 7.27 -8.86 2.04
CA ASP A 36 6.50 -9.53 0.99
C ASP A 36 7.40 -10.50 0.21
N ARG A 37 6.86 -11.69 -0.07
CA ARG A 37 7.46 -12.66 -0.98
C ARG A 37 6.59 -12.72 -2.23
N GLU A 38 7.19 -12.38 -3.37
CA GLU A 38 6.52 -12.49 -4.66
C GLU A 38 6.65 -13.92 -5.20
N PHE A 39 5.54 -14.45 -5.70
CA PHE A 39 5.47 -15.78 -6.29
C PHE A 39 4.80 -15.69 -7.66
N TYR A 40 5.31 -16.46 -8.62
CA TYR A 40 4.75 -16.53 -9.96
C TYR A 40 4.19 -17.93 -10.21
N ALA A 41 3.00 -17.97 -10.82
CA ALA A 41 2.36 -19.21 -11.26
C ALA A 41 1.80 -19.01 -12.67
N TYR A 42 1.98 -20.02 -13.51
CA TYR A 42 1.50 -20.01 -14.88
C TYR A 42 0.19 -20.78 -14.97
N PHE A 43 -0.84 -20.14 -15.51
CA PHE A 43 -2.15 -20.76 -15.73
C PHE A 43 -2.51 -20.68 -17.22
N PRO A 44 -3.13 -21.73 -17.78
CA PRO A 44 -3.58 -21.72 -19.18
C PRO A 44 -4.76 -20.76 -19.42
N ASN A 45 -5.48 -20.36 -18.38
CA ASN A 45 -6.55 -19.37 -18.42
C ASN A 45 -6.57 -18.57 -17.11
N SER A 46 -6.65 -17.25 -17.18
CA SER A 46 -6.62 -16.36 -16.02
C SER A 46 -7.97 -16.25 -15.29
N GLY A 47 -9.05 -16.87 -15.77
CA GLY A 47 -10.31 -16.98 -15.05
C GLY A 47 -10.95 -15.65 -14.64
N GLN A 48 -10.60 -14.55 -15.33
CA GLN A 48 -10.99 -13.17 -14.96
C GLN A 48 -10.40 -12.67 -13.64
N LEU A 49 -9.20 -13.14 -13.28
CA LEU A 49 -8.48 -12.65 -12.11
C LEU A 49 -8.25 -11.14 -12.23
N THR A 50 -8.79 -10.38 -11.29
CA THR A 50 -8.57 -8.93 -11.20
C THR A 50 -7.38 -8.63 -10.30
N VAL A 51 -6.68 -7.55 -10.60
CA VAL A 51 -5.59 -7.04 -9.74
C VAL A 51 -6.13 -6.81 -8.34
N SER A 52 -5.34 -7.16 -7.31
CA SER A 52 -5.70 -7.08 -5.89
C SER A 52 -6.75 -8.10 -5.43
N SER A 53 -6.99 -9.16 -6.21
CA SER A 53 -7.77 -10.31 -5.75
C SER A 53 -7.10 -11.01 -4.57
N ASN A 54 -7.88 -11.45 -3.59
CA ASN A 54 -7.36 -12.16 -2.41
C ASN A 54 -6.88 -13.57 -2.79
N VAL A 55 -5.65 -13.91 -2.37
CA VAL A 55 -5.13 -15.27 -2.40
C VAL A 55 -5.48 -15.94 -1.08
N THR A 56 -6.22 -17.04 -1.13
CA THR A 56 -6.62 -17.79 0.06
C THR A 56 -5.95 -19.16 0.12
N LEU A 57 -5.58 -19.59 1.31
CA LEU A 57 -5.09 -20.93 1.62
C LEU A 57 -6.01 -21.53 2.68
N ASN A 58 -6.68 -22.64 2.37
CA ASN A 58 -7.64 -23.29 3.26
C ASN A 58 -8.72 -22.34 3.82
N GLY A 59 -9.15 -21.37 3.01
CA GLY A 59 -10.16 -20.38 3.41
C GLY A 59 -9.63 -19.16 4.17
N VAL A 60 -8.33 -19.09 4.46
CA VAL A 60 -7.68 -17.92 5.09
C VAL A 60 -6.98 -17.09 4.02
N THR A 61 -7.22 -15.77 3.99
CA THR A 61 -6.50 -14.86 3.08
C THR A 61 -5.04 -14.72 3.52
N VAL A 62 -4.12 -15.10 2.63
CA VAL A 62 -2.66 -15.10 2.88
C VAL A 62 -1.91 -14.11 2.00
N GLY A 63 -2.57 -13.50 1.02
CA GLY A 63 -1.94 -12.53 0.13
C GLY A 63 -2.92 -11.94 -0.87
N LYS A 64 -2.39 -11.22 -1.85
CA LYS A 64 -3.12 -10.68 -2.98
C LYS A 64 -2.33 -10.89 -4.27
N VAL A 65 -3.04 -10.89 -5.39
CA VAL A 65 -2.47 -10.96 -6.75
C VAL A 65 -2.19 -9.56 -7.27
#